data_AF-A0A812R210-F1
#
_entry.id   AF-A0A812R210-F1
#
_cell.length_a   1.000
_cell.length_b   1.000
_cell.length_c   1.000
_cell.angle_alpha   90.00
_cell.angle_beta   90.00
_cell.angle_gamma   90.00
#
_symmetry.space_group_name_H-M   'P 1'
#
loop_
_entity.id
_entity.type
_entity.pdbx_description
1 polymer ?
#
loop_
_entity_poly.entity_id
_entity_poly.type
_entity_poly.pdbx_seq_one_letter_code
_entity_poly.pdbx_strand_id
1 'polypeptide(L)'
;MGSADTTDMSYDAEKNETTPLQPGVAETAYSGPGKADDQLAEVDTDRLLPPKKDTPKGGYVHLDVTRIVCVLLVAIDHGDGTYSEWNVIWDQQWTLQWIVLVCGIAFCLSSKPLLNFCARLGLYVAIGIVVNWAAWIGLGMDWKHDFFNVIFQMWFIIGLILYCVILAPLRTYLAEDKKYLEEHAKEKGPYTSSWLGAPPEEGLFNSILMMLFVVIAIGIVCVVFLPMIVNPFLAPAVLHASQTLGGSGNIWGLPGTYPEAEDFVACLCRYAFLTLSNLFLMRAIRSTNIKPSFIPWVMMANSAVNRSGFYRGPEERPFHLLDLMILSMVSFAYGVRYRKIVGDYFCRYWFLVFIAFALTWPPSLDVRLDVHPTHNLVLRSKAEIMETVCILAWLCASDRFFPREIFTEDRLGFLNDWALLLFLVHKAVHMIFGLPLSWFVLIGLMPVAWVFRRRETQ
;
A
#
# COMPACT_ATOMS: atom_id res chain seq x y z
N MET A 1 56.37 20.00 26.05
CA MET A 1 56.29 18.54 25.82
C MET A 1 54.81 18.20 25.70
N GLY A 2 54.22 17.90 24.55
CA GLY A 2 54.69 17.79 23.18
C GLY A 2 53.58 18.24 22.22
N SER A 3 53.99 18.74 21.06
CA SER A 3 53.15 19.13 19.94
C SER A 3 52.57 17.90 19.24
N ALA A 4 51.30 17.96 18.84
CA ALA A 4 50.71 17.04 17.89
C ALA A 4 50.30 17.86 16.66
N ASP A 5 50.79 17.40 15.51
CA ASP A 5 50.69 17.99 14.19
C ASP A 5 49.25 18.16 13.72
N THR A 6 48.93 19.35 13.25
CA THR A 6 47.78 19.62 12.38
C THR A 6 48.26 19.49 10.94
N THR A 7 48.04 18.32 10.34
CA THR A 7 48.17 18.15 8.89
C THR A 7 46.99 18.83 8.19
N ASP A 8 47.35 19.83 7.39
CA ASP A 8 46.56 20.47 6.34
C ASP A 8 45.83 19.43 5.46
N MET A 9 44.51 19.54 5.38
CA MET A 9 43.75 19.06 4.22
C MET A 9 43.20 20.29 3.48
N SER A 10 44.00 20.79 2.54
CA SER A 10 43.55 21.73 1.52
C SER A 10 42.55 21.03 0.60
N TYR A 11 41.28 21.41 0.69
CA TYR A 11 40.28 21.07 -0.31
C TYR A 11 40.53 21.93 -1.55
N ASP A 12 40.95 21.30 -2.64
CA ASP A 12 40.92 21.87 -3.98
C ASP A 12 39.47 22.13 -4.39
N ALA A 13 39.03 23.38 -4.20
CA ALA A 13 37.79 23.89 -4.74
C ALA A 13 37.97 24.12 -6.25
N GLU A 14 37.74 23.07 -7.02
CA GLU A 14 37.69 23.17 -8.48
C GLU A 14 36.45 23.98 -8.89
N LYS A 15 36.72 25.03 -9.67
CA LYS A 15 35.76 26.00 -10.19
C LYS A 15 34.68 25.33 -11.04
N ASN A 16 33.47 25.20 -10.50
CA ASN A 16 32.27 25.11 -11.33
C ASN A 16 31.78 26.54 -11.61
N GLU A 17 32.13 27.05 -12.80
CA GLU A 17 31.57 28.26 -13.35
C GLU A 17 30.04 28.12 -13.45
N THR A 18 29.34 28.92 -12.66
CA THR A 18 27.89 29.07 -12.71
C THR A 18 27.49 29.76 -14.01
N THR A 19 27.05 28.98 -14.99
CA THR A 19 26.35 29.50 -16.17
C THR A 19 25.03 30.15 -15.72
N PRO A 20 24.77 31.43 -16.02
CA PRO A 20 23.51 32.07 -15.66
C PRO A 20 22.36 31.39 -16.41
N LEU A 21 21.31 31.02 -15.67
CA LEU A 21 20.01 30.66 -16.25
C LEU A 21 19.44 31.88 -16.97
N GLN A 22 19.51 31.90 -18.31
CA GLN A 22 18.79 32.89 -19.10
C GLN A 22 17.29 32.54 -19.10
N PRO A 23 16.41 33.47 -18.67
CA PRO A 23 14.98 33.32 -18.84
C PRO A 23 14.56 33.86 -20.21
N GLY A 24 13.87 33.04 -21.00
CA GLY A 24 13.13 33.49 -22.17
C GLY A 24 13.76 33.12 -23.51
N VAL A 25 13.51 31.88 -23.95
CA VAL A 25 13.48 31.58 -25.39
C VAL A 25 12.16 30.89 -25.66
N ALA A 26 11.31 31.59 -26.41
CA ALA A 26 10.04 31.09 -26.91
C ALA A 26 10.27 29.84 -27.75
N GLU A 27 9.48 28.81 -27.45
CA GLU A 27 9.33 27.54 -28.16
C GLU A 27 9.19 27.78 -29.68
N THR A 28 10.29 27.66 -30.41
CA THR A 28 10.27 27.53 -31.86
C THR A 28 10.70 26.12 -32.23
N ALA A 29 9.91 25.52 -33.11
CA ALA A 29 9.89 24.11 -33.46
C ALA A 29 11.25 23.61 -33.99
N TYR A 30 12.09 23.08 -33.10
CA TYR A 30 13.18 22.19 -33.49
C TYR A 30 12.68 20.75 -33.48
N SER A 31 12.51 20.17 -34.67
CA SER A 31 12.28 18.75 -34.92
C SER A 31 13.62 18.06 -35.22
N GLY A 32 14.49 17.98 -34.21
CA GLY A 32 15.75 17.23 -34.30
C GLY A 32 15.60 15.78 -33.81
N PRO A 33 16.49 14.86 -34.26
CA PRO A 33 16.47 13.44 -33.88
C PRO A 33 16.64 13.17 -32.37
N GLY A 34 17.00 14.17 -31.55
CA GLY A 34 17.05 14.06 -30.08
C GLY A 34 15.68 13.99 -29.38
N LYS A 35 14.58 14.39 -30.03
CA LYS A 35 13.24 14.35 -29.40
C LYS A 35 12.71 12.94 -29.15
N ALA A 36 13.16 11.95 -29.93
CA ALA A 36 12.72 10.57 -29.74
C ALA A 36 13.30 9.98 -28.43
N ASP A 37 14.57 10.27 -28.13
CA ASP A 37 15.23 9.83 -26.91
C ASP A 37 14.68 10.55 -25.67
N ASP A 38 14.39 11.86 -25.77
CA ASP A 38 13.75 12.62 -24.69
C ASP A 38 12.32 12.14 -24.39
N GLN A 39 11.55 11.75 -25.42
CA GLN A 39 10.20 11.19 -25.24
C GLN A 39 10.21 9.78 -24.65
N LEU A 40 11.18 8.95 -25.02
CA LEU A 40 11.39 7.63 -24.40
C LEU A 40 11.78 7.78 -22.92
N ALA A 41 12.61 8.78 -22.59
CA ALA A 41 12.96 9.11 -21.22
C ALA A 41 11.73 9.55 -20.40
N GLU A 42 10.82 10.34 -20.97
CA GLU A 42 9.58 10.79 -20.30
C GLU A 42 8.65 9.61 -19.95
N VAL A 43 8.47 8.64 -20.87
CA VAL A 43 7.66 7.44 -20.63
C VAL A 43 8.27 6.56 -19.52
N ASP A 44 9.59 6.56 -19.37
CA ASP A 44 10.27 5.79 -18.33
C ASP A 44 10.14 6.43 -16.92
N THR A 45 9.92 7.75 -16.85
CA THR A 45 9.73 8.45 -15.56
C THR A 45 8.44 8.08 -14.83
N ASP A 46 7.43 7.57 -15.53
CA ASP A 46 6.13 7.28 -14.91
C ASP A 46 6.03 5.83 -14.38
N ARG A 47 6.84 4.89 -14.89
CA ARG A 47 6.74 3.44 -14.56
C ARG A 47 7.09 3.10 -13.12
N LEU A 48 6.14 2.64 -12.31
CA LEU A 48 6.38 2.35 -10.89
C LEU A 48 7.60 1.44 -10.62
N LEU A 49 7.78 0.39 -11.42
CA LEU A 49 8.90 -0.54 -11.27
C LEU A 49 9.95 -0.34 -12.37
N PRO A 50 11.25 -0.47 -12.03
CA PRO A 50 12.31 -0.47 -13.04
C PRO A 50 12.15 -1.65 -14.00
N PRO A 51 12.67 -1.55 -15.24
CA PRO A 51 12.67 -2.66 -16.18
C PRO A 51 13.33 -3.91 -15.58
N LYS A 52 12.76 -5.09 -15.85
CA LYS A 52 13.26 -6.37 -15.30
C LYS A 52 14.72 -6.67 -15.62
N LYS A 53 15.24 -6.15 -16.74
CA LYS A 53 16.65 -6.27 -17.11
C LYS A 53 17.58 -5.55 -16.14
N ASP A 54 17.08 -4.53 -15.45
CA ASP A 54 17.81 -3.69 -14.53
C ASP A 54 17.64 -4.17 -13.08
N THR A 55 16.96 -5.32 -12.86
CA THR A 55 16.70 -5.84 -11.52
C THR A 55 17.53 -7.08 -11.19
N PRO A 56 18.17 -7.14 -10.00
CA PRO A 56 18.94 -8.30 -9.58
C PRO A 56 18.11 -9.57 -9.56
N LYS A 57 18.49 -10.58 -10.36
CA LYS A 57 17.80 -11.88 -10.45
C LYS A 57 16.29 -11.76 -10.72
N GLY A 58 15.84 -10.65 -11.31
CA GLY A 58 14.43 -10.37 -11.58
C GLY A 58 13.59 -9.97 -10.36
N GLY A 59 14.20 -9.69 -9.20
CA GLY A 59 13.53 -9.25 -7.97
C GLY A 59 13.52 -7.74 -7.77
N TYR A 60 12.53 -7.20 -7.06
CA TYR A 60 12.41 -5.76 -6.82
C TYR A 60 12.79 -5.43 -5.37
N VAL A 61 14.01 -4.90 -5.20
CA VAL A 61 14.63 -4.65 -3.89
C VAL A 61 13.72 -3.90 -2.92
N HIS A 62 13.12 -2.80 -3.37
CA HIS A 62 12.26 -1.97 -2.52
C HIS A 62 10.99 -2.70 -2.05
N LEU A 63 10.40 -3.58 -2.87
CA LEU A 63 9.24 -4.39 -2.46
C LEU A 63 9.63 -5.40 -1.39
N ASP A 64 10.77 -6.06 -1.57
CA ASP A 64 11.30 -7.07 -0.65
C ASP A 64 11.68 -6.45 0.71
N VAL A 65 12.43 -5.33 0.70
CA VAL A 65 12.80 -4.62 1.93
C VAL A 65 11.56 -4.08 2.64
N THR A 66 10.63 -3.44 1.92
CA THR A 66 9.37 -2.96 2.51
C THR A 66 8.61 -4.09 3.21
N ARG A 67 8.47 -5.25 2.55
CA ARG A 67 7.83 -6.43 3.16
C ARG A 67 8.54 -6.88 4.43
N ILE A 68 9.88 -6.99 4.41
CA ILE A 68 10.67 -7.40 5.58
C ILE A 68 10.43 -6.44 6.75
N VAL A 69 10.51 -5.14 6.50
CA VAL A 69 10.29 -4.10 7.52
C VAL A 69 8.86 -4.15 8.06
N CYS A 70 7.85 -4.16 7.19
CA CYS A 70 6.46 -4.20 7.63
C CYS A 70 6.15 -5.46 8.47
N VAL A 71 6.67 -6.63 8.08
CA VAL A 71 6.48 -7.85 8.86
C VAL A 71 7.18 -7.78 10.22
N LEU A 72 8.39 -7.20 10.27
CA LEU A 72 9.08 -6.96 11.54
C LEU A 72 8.28 -6.04 12.46
N LEU A 73 7.71 -4.97 11.92
CA LEU A 73 6.90 -4.02 12.69
C LEU A 73 5.61 -4.64 13.22
N VAL A 74 4.92 -5.45 12.41
CA VAL A 74 3.76 -6.23 12.86
C VAL A 74 4.15 -7.21 13.97
N ALA A 75 5.33 -7.85 13.88
CA ALA A 75 5.81 -8.72 14.94
C ALA A 75 6.08 -7.94 16.25
N ILE A 76 6.60 -6.71 16.16
CA ILE A 76 6.75 -5.81 17.32
C ILE A 76 5.39 -5.47 17.93
N ASP A 77 4.44 -5.02 17.12
CA ASP A 77 3.08 -4.69 17.59
C ASP A 77 2.40 -5.88 18.28
N HIS A 78 2.50 -7.07 17.70
CA HIS A 78 1.91 -8.27 18.28
C HIS A 78 2.62 -8.81 19.53
N GLY A 79 3.88 -8.42 19.73
CA GLY A 79 4.68 -8.73 20.91
C GLY A 79 4.36 -7.81 22.10
N ASP A 80 4.02 -6.55 21.83
CA ASP A 80 3.56 -5.57 22.81
C ASP A 80 2.51 -4.63 22.18
N GLY A 81 1.23 -4.92 22.39
CA GLY A 81 0.14 -4.15 21.79
C GLY A 81 0.08 -2.69 22.23
N THR A 82 0.70 -2.34 23.37
CA THR A 82 0.78 -0.94 23.82
C THR A 82 1.75 -0.12 22.96
N TYR A 83 2.67 -0.80 22.25
CA TYR A 83 3.64 -0.15 21.40
C TYR A 83 2.98 0.61 20.25
N SER A 84 1.98 0.05 19.57
CA SER A 84 1.27 0.75 18.48
C SER A 84 0.29 1.81 18.97
N GLU A 85 -0.16 1.75 20.23
CA GLU A 85 -0.96 2.81 20.86
C GLU A 85 -0.11 4.07 21.08
N TRP A 86 1.15 3.89 21.52
CA TRP A 86 2.06 5.01 21.81
C TRP A 86 2.84 5.50 20.58
N ASN A 87 3.14 4.60 19.63
CA ASN A 87 3.93 4.91 18.44
C ASN A 87 3.09 4.85 17.16
N VAL A 88 1.96 5.58 17.16
CA VAL A 88 1.00 5.55 16.06
C VAL A 88 1.63 5.89 14.70
N ILE A 89 2.54 6.88 14.66
CA ILE A 89 3.28 7.26 13.44
C ILE A 89 4.16 6.10 12.94
N TRP A 90 4.68 5.30 13.86
CA TRP A 90 5.62 4.24 13.56
C TRP A 90 4.98 3.03 12.89
N ASP A 91 3.70 2.75 13.16
CA ASP A 91 3.04 1.55 12.64
C ASP A 91 1.73 1.82 11.87
N GLN A 92 0.77 2.53 12.47
CA GLN A 92 -0.58 2.62 11.89
C GLN A 92 -0.68 3.46 10.62
N GLN A 93 0.20 4.46 10.46
CA GLN A 93 0.10 5.43 9.36
C GLN A 93 0.73 4.94 8.06
N TRP A 94 1.52 3.86 8.09
CA TRP A 94 2.20 3.40 6.88
C TRP A 94 2.45 1.90 6.81
N THR A 95 2.64 1.16 7.92
CA THR A 95 3.04 -0.26 7.85
C THR A 95 2.02 -1.08 7.08
N LEU A 96 0.75 -0.96 7.49
CA LEU A 96 -0.35 -1.70 6.90
C LEU A 96 -0.64 -1.21 5.47
N GLN A 97 -0.50 0.08 5.23
CA GLN A 97 -0.72 0.67 3.92
C GLN A 97 0.34 0.17 2.93
N TRP A 98 1.63 0.27 3.28
CA TRP A 98 2.73 -0.15 2.42
C TRP A 98 2.73 -1.65 2.15
N ILE A 99 2.46 -2.50 3.16
CA ILE A 99 2.41 -3.95 2.92
C ILE A 99 1.27 -4.31 1.95
N VAL A 100 0.12 -3.60 2.02
CA VAL A 100 -0.98 -3.81 1.09
C VAL A 100 -0.68 -3.27 -0.31
N LEU A 101 0.04 -2.15 -0.44
CA LEU A 101 0.55 -1.69 -1.74
C LEU A 101 1.49 -2.73 -2.37
N VAL A 102 2.40 -3.32 -1.59
CA VAL A 102 3.28 -4.41 -2.02
C VAL A 102 2.46 -5.62 -2.47
N CYS A 103 1.41 -5.99 -1.72
CA CYS A 103 0.52 -7.10 -2.07
C CYS A 103 -0.18 -6.90 -3.41
N GLY A 104 -0.71 -5.72 -3.71
CA GLY A 104 -1.38 -5.45 -5.00
C GLY A 104 -0.40 -5.47 -6.17
N ILE A 105 0.79 -4.90 -6.02
CA ILE A 105 1.86 -4.98 -7.04
C ILE A 105 2.29 -6.43 -7.25
N ALA A 106 2.51 -7.19 -6.18
CA ALA A 106 2.89 -8.60 -6.26
C ALA A 106 1.81 -9.47 -6.92
N PHE A 107 0.53 -9.16 -6.69
CA PHE A 107 -0.59 -9.84 -7.33
C PHE A 107 -0.59 -9.61 -8.84
N CYS A 108 -0.34 -8.37 -9.29
CA CYS A 108 -0.21 -8.06 -10.71
C CYS A 108 1.06 -8.64 -11.36
N LEU A 109 2.17 -8.71 -10.62
CA LEU A 109 3.44 -9.32 -11.09
C LEU A 109 3.35 -10.84 -11.24
N SER A 110 2.48 -11.48 -10.47
CA SER A 110 2.31 -12.93 -10.53
C SER A 110 1.86 -13.37 -11.92
N SER A 111 2.47 -14.41 -12.46
CA SER A 111 1.98 -15.12 -13.66
C SER A 111 1.12 -16.34 -13.30
N LYS A 112 0.97 -16.63 -12.01
CA LYS A 112 0.25 -17.81 -11.54
C LYS A 112 -1.26 -17.62 -11.69
N PRO A 113 -2.01 -18.68 -12.05
CA PRO A 113 -3.48 -18.69 -11.96
C PRO A 113 -3.94 -18.34 -10.55
N LEU A 114 -5.12 -17.71 -10.44
CA LEU A 114 -5.70 -17.28 -9.17
C LEU A 114 -5.76 -18.42 -8.14
N LEU A 115 -6.24 -19.60 -8.55
CA LEU A 115 -6.36 -20.76 -7.66
C LEU A 115 -5.00 -21.17 -7.06
N ASN A 116 -3.94 -21.22 -7.88
CA ASN A 116 -2.60 -21.58 -7.40
C ASN A 116 -2.02 -20.51 -6.46
N PHE A 117 -2.33 -19.23 -6.74
CA PHE A 117 -1.93 -18.13 -5.87
C PHE A 117 -2.64 -18.22 -4.51
N CYS A 118 -3.96 -18.39 -4.50
CA CYS A 118 -4.75 -18.54 -3.28
C CYS A 118 -4.40 -19.82 -2.51
N ALA A 119 -4.14 -20.94 -3.19
CA ALA A 119 -3.71 -22.18 -2.54
C ALA A 119 -2.37 -22.02 -1.81
N ARG A 120 -1.42 -21.29 -2.41
CA ARG A 120 -0.14 -20.96 -1.75
C ARG A 120 -0.35 -20.11 -0.50
N LEU A 121 -1.20 -19.09 -0.57
CA LEU A 121 -1.56 -18.28 0.60
C LEU A 121 -2.27 -19.11 1.67
N GLY A 122 -3.19 -19.99 1.26
CA GLY A 122 -3.89 -20.92 2.15
C GLY A 122 -2.94 -21.89 2.87
N LEU A 123 -1.87 -22.34 2.21
CA LEU A 123 -0.83 -23.13 2.86
C LEU A 123 -0.12 -22.33 3.97
N TYR A 124 0.20 -21.05 3.74
CA TYR A 124 0.77 -20.21 4.78
C TYR A 124 -0.20 -20.03 5.96
N VAL A 125 -1.49 -19.80 5.69
CA VAL A 125 -2.55 -19.76 6.71
C VAL A 125 -2.55 -21.05 7.55
N ALA A 126 -2.57 -22.21 6.90
CA ALA A 126 -2.56 -23.50 7.59
C ALA A 126 -1.33 -23.67 8.48
N ILE A 127 -0.13 -23.35 7.99
CA ILE A 127 1.12 -23.45 8.76
C ILE A 127 1.07 -22.53 9.98
N GLY A 128 0.71 -21.25 9.80
CA GLY A 128 0.66 -20.29 10.90
C GLY A 128 -0.38 -20.64 11.97
N ILE A 129 -1.56 -21.16 11.56
CA ILE A 129 -2.58 -21.66 12.49
C ILE A 129 -2.04 -22.86 13.28
N VAL A 130 -1.40 -23.82 12.62
CA VAL A 130 -0.85 -25.02 13.29
C VAL A 130 0.23 -24.63 14.31
N VAL A 131 1.13 -23.70 13.96
CA VAL A 131 2.18 -23.22 14.87
C VAL A 131 1.58 -22.51 16.10
N ASN A 132 0.61 -21.62 15.90
CA ASN A 132 -0.09 -20.96 17.01
C ASN A 132 -0.86 -21.95 17.87
N TRP A 133 -1.59 -22.86 17.25
CA TRP A 133 -2.38 -23.86 17.94
C TRP A 133 -1.51 -24.77 18.79
N ALA A 134 -0.35 -25.19 18.28
CA ALA A 134 0.62 -25.96 19.03
C ALA A 134 1.15 -25.20 20.26
N ALA A 135 1.41 -23.88 20.12
CA ALA A 135 1.81 -23.04 21.25
C ALA A 135 0.72 -22.94 22.32
N TRP A 136 -0.54 -22.78 21.91
CA TRP A 136 -1.69 -22.77 22.81
C TRP A 136 -1.84 -24.07 23.59
N ILE A 137 -1.71 -25.21 22.92
CA ILE A 137 -1.71 -26.54 23.56
C ILE A 137 -0.55 -26.65 24.56
N GLY A 138 0.67 -26.26 24.14
CA GLY A 138 1.86 -26.31 24.99
C GLY A 138 1.76 -25.44 26.25
N LEU A 139 1.04 -24.32 26.17
CA LEU A 139 0.79 -23.40 27.29
C LEU A 139 -0.46 -23.76 28.11
N GLY A 140 -1.22 -24.79 27.72
CA GLY A 140 -2.46 -25.18 28.40
C GLY A 140 -3.59 -24.15 28.28
N MET A 141 -3.57 -23.31 27.23
CA MET A 141 -4.60 -22.31 26.98
C MET A 141 -5.88 -22.94 26.39
N ASP A 142 -7.03 -22.32 26.64
CA ASP A 142 -8.35 -22.83 26.22
C ASP A 142 -8.66 -22.50 24.75
N TRP A 143 -7.94 -23.13 23.84
CA TRP A 143 -8.12 -22.95 22.39
C TRP A 143 -9.49 -23.40 21.89
N LYS A 144 -10.21 -24.25 22.65
CA LYS A 144 -11.51 -24.78 22.25
C LYS A 144 -12.58 -23.70 22.31
N HIS A 145 -12.54 -22.87 23.35
CA HIS A 145 -13.47 -21.76 23.52
C HIS A 145 -12.94 -20.45 22.93
N ASP A 146 -11.63 -20.38 22.62
CA ASP A 146 -10.98 -19.19 22.06
C ASP A 146 -10.19 -19.48 20.77
N PHE A 147 -10.81 -20.24 19.86
CA PHE A 147 -10.18 -20.65 18.60
C PHE A 147 -9.87 -19.47 17.67
N PHE A 148 -10.62 -18.37 17.78
CA PHE A 148 -10.40 -17.19 16.96
C PHE A 148 -9.07 -16.49 17.28
N ASN A 149 -8.66 -16.46 18.56
CA ASN A 149 -7.36 -15.92 18.92
C ASN A 149 -6.19 -16.78 18.41
N VAL A 150 -6.40 -18.09 18.19
CA VAL A 150 -5.42 -18.96 17.51
C VAL A 150 -5.22 -18.52 16.05
N ILE A 151 -6.30 -18.17 15.36
CA ILE A 151 -6.29 -17.77 13.95
C ILE A 151 -5.91 -16.29 13.77
N PHE A 152 -6.03 -15.48 14.82
CA PHE A 152 -6.06 -14.01 14.73
C PHE A 152 -4.97 -13.41 13.83
N GLN A 153 -3.71 -13.81 14.01
CA GLN A 153 -2.58 -13.26 13.23
C GLN A 153 -2.68 -13.54 11.71
N MET A 154 -3.42 -14.57 11.30
CA MET A 154 -3.54 -14.99 9.91
C MET A 154 -4.66 -14.30 9.15
N TRP A 155 -5.48 -13.47 9.82
CA TRP A 155 -6.55 -12.71 9.18
C TRP A 155 -6.07 -11.79 8.07
N PHE A 156 -4.85 -11.26 8.16
CA PHE A 156 -4.26 -10.49 7.07
C PHE A 156 -4.17 -11.31 5.78
N ILE A 157 -3.69 -12.56 5.84
CA ILE A 157 -3.60 -13.42 4.65
C ILE A 157 -4.98 -13.87 4.19
N ILE A 158 -5.91 -14.15 5.12
CA ILE A 158 -7.29 -14.50 4.77
C ILE A 158 -7.97 -13.35 4.02
N GLY A 159 -7.83 -12.12 4.52
CA GLY A 159 -8.29 -10.91 3.85
C GLY A 159 -7.63 -10.73 2.48
N LEU A 160 -6.32 -10.95 2.38
CA LEU A 160 -5.61 -10.91 1.10
C LEU A 160 -6.13 -11.92 0.08
N ILE A 161 -6.44 -13.16 0.50
CA ILE A 161 -7.07 -14.16 -0.38
C ILE A 161 -8.41 -13.64 -0.90
N LEU A 162 -9.25 -13.09 -0.01
CA LEU A 162 -10.54 -12.51 -0.39
C LEU A 162 -10.35 -11.34 -1.38
N TYR A 163 -9.41 -10.43 -1.13
CA TYR A 163 -9.11 -9.34 -2.05
C TYR A 163 -8.62 -9.83 -3.41
N CYS A 164 -7.74 -10.83 -3.45
CA CYS A 164 -7.29 -11.43 -4.71
C CYS A 164 -8.45 -12.02 -5.52
N VAL A 165 -9.44 -12.63 -4.86
CA VAL A 165 -10.64 -13.16 -5.52
C VAL A 165 -11.51 -12.03 -6.06
N ILE A 166 -11.80 -11.01 -5.24
CA ILE A 166 -12.61 -9.85 -5.63
C ILE A 166 -11.94 -9.07 -6.78
N LEU A 167 -10.62 -8.88 -6.72
CA LEU A 167 -9.84 -8.08 -7.68
C LEU A 167 -9.29 -8.88 -8.87
N ALA A 168 -9.60 -10.17 -8.98
CA ALA A 168 -9.18 -10.98 -10.13
C ALA A 168 -9.67 -10.42 -11.48
N PRO A 169 -10.94 -9.97 -11.63
CA PRO A 169 -11.39 -9.33 -12.87
C PRO A 169 -10.62 -8.05 -13.19
N LEU A 170 -10.33 -7.23 -12.17
CA LEU A 170 -9.53 -6.01 -12.33
C LEU A 170 -8.11 -6.32 -12.80
N ARG A 171 -7.46 -7.35 -12.24
CA ARG A 171 -6.12 -7.77 -12.68
C ARG A 171 -6.10 -8.14 -14.16
N THR A 172 -7.10 -8.89 -14.63
CA THR A 172 -7.23 -9.26 -16.05
C THR A 172 -7.41 -8.02 -16.92
N TYR A 173 -8.35 -7.14 -16.56
CA TYR A 173 -8.60 -5.88 -17.27
C TYR A 173 -7.34 -5.02 -17.39
N LEU A 174 -6.61 -4.81 -16.29
CA LEU A 174 -5.39 -4.00 -16.27
C LEU A 174 -4.27 -4.63 -17.12
N ALA A 175 -4.15 -5.96 -17.15
CA ALA A 175 -3.16 -6.64 -17.97
C ALA A 175 -3.46 -6.49 -19.47
N GLU A 176 -4.73 -6.63 -19.87
CA GLU A 176 -5.18 -6.44 -21.25
C GLU A 176 -5.02 -4.99 -21.69
N ASP A 177 -5.45 -4.03 -20.87
CA ASP A 177 -5.35 -2.61 -21.21
C ASP A 177 -3.90 -2.14 -21.29
N LYS A 178 -3.03 -2.61 -20.38
CA LYS A 178 -1.58 -2.35 -20.47
C LYS A 178 -0.98 -2.86 -21.77
N LYS A 179 -1.32 -4.08 -22.18
CA LYS A 179 -0.87 -4.65 -23.46
C LYS A 179 -1.35 -3.81 -24.64
N TYR A 180 -2.62 -3.40 -24.64
CA TYR A 180 -3.17 -2.50 -25.65
C TYR A 180 -2.41 -1.17 -25.72
N LEU A 181 -2.13 -0.55 -24.57
CA LEU A 181 -1.35 0.70 -24.51
C LEU A 181 0.07 0.53 -25.06
N GLU A 182 0.73 -0.59 -24.77
CA GLU A 182 2.08 -0.90 -25.28
C GLU A 182 2.08 -1.16 -26.79
N GLU A 183 1.08 -1.87 -27.32
CA GLU A 183 0.92 -2.10 -28.76
C GLU A 183 0.63 -0.80 -29.50
N HIS A 184 -0.28 0.02 -28.94
CA HIS A 184 -0.59 1.32 -29.49
C HIS A 184 0.63 2.24 -29.53
N ALA A 185 1.39 2.29 -28.43
CA ALA A 185 2.62 3.09 -28.36
C ALA A 185 3.69 2.65 -29.37
N LYS A 186 3.70 1.38 -29.79
CA LYS A 186 4.61 0.90 -30.86
C LYS A 186 4.16 1.34 -32.25
N GLU A 187 2.86 1.28 -32.54
CA GLU A 187 2.30 1.66 -33.83
C GLU A 187 2.38 3.17 -34.06
N LYS A 188 2.10 3.92 -32.99
CA LYS A 188 1.81 5.35 -33.04
C LYS A 188 2.96 6.19 -32.46
N GLY A 189 3.91 5.55 -31.79
CA GLY A 189 4.92 6.24 -31.00
C GLY A 189 4.42 6.57 -29.59
N PRO A 190 5.29 7.11 -28.73
CA PRO A 190 4.93 7.41 -27.34
C PRO A 190 3.78 8.42 -27.29
N TYR A 191 2.94 8.33 -26.25
CA TYR A 191 1.84 9.25 -25.99
C TYR A 191 2.35 10.69 -25.82
N THR A 192 2.43 11.43 -26.92
CA THR A 192 2.60 12.89 -26.86
C THR A 192 1.23 13.56 -26.71
N SER A 193 1.18 14.76 -26.14
CA SER A 193 -0.06 15.52 -25.94
C SER A 193 -0.85 15.75 -27.23
N SER A 194 -0.21 15.66 -28.39
CA SER A 194 -0.87 15.74 -29.70
C SER A 194 -1.69 14.50 -30.07
N TRP A 195 -1.39 13.31 -29.52
CA TRP A 195 -2.08 12.05 -29.81
C TRP A 195 -3.50 11.99 -29.27
N LEU A 196 -3.66 12.55 -28.08
CA LEU A 196 -4.93 12.58 -27.39
C LEU A 196 -5.80 13.73 -27.89
N GLY A 197 -5.43 14.37 -29.02
CA GLY A 197 -6.12 15.51 -29.62
C GLY A 197 -6.64 16.41 -28.51
N ALA A 198 -5.72 17.13 -27.85
CA ALA A 198 -6.00 17.95 -26.66
C ALA A 198 -7.45 18.39 -26.74
N PRO A 199 -8.35 17.85 -25.89
CA PRO A 199 -9.75 18.20 -26.00
C PRO A 199 -9.75 19.73 -25.98
N PRO A 200 -10.45 20.40 -26.91
CA PRO A 200 -10.57 21.85 -26.84
C PRO A 200 -10.88 22.17 -25.37
N GLU A 201 -10.20 23.15 -24.76
CA GLU A 201 -10.17 23.30 -23.28
C GLU A 201 -11.55 23.17 -22.62
N GLU A 202 -12.60 23.57 -23.35
CA GLU A 202 -14.02 23.37 -23.07
C GLU A 202 -14.46 21.91 -22.80
N GLY A 203 -13.92 20.92 -23.51
CA GLY A 203 -14.22 19.49 -23.37
C GLY A 203 -13.60 18.82 -22.14
N LEU A 204 -12.45 19.29 -21.65
CA LEU A 204 -11.84 18.75 -20.43
C LEU A 204 -12.69 19.13 -19.21
N PHE A 205 -13.10 20.40 -19.12
CA PHE A 205 -13.95 20.88 -18.04
C PHE A 205 -15.28 20.12 -17.98
N ASN A 206 -15.95 19.95 -19.13
CA ASN A 206 -17.18 19.18 -19.22
C ASN A 206 -16.99 17.71 -18.82
N SER A 207 -15.85 17.10 -19.19
CA SER A 207 -15.52 15.72 -18.78
C SER A 207 -15.33 15.61 -17.26
N ILE A 208 -14.64 16.57 -16.66
CA ILE A 208 -14.43 16.62 -15.20
C ILE A 208 -15.76 16.81 -14.47
N LEU A 209 -16.61 17.72 -14.93
CA LEU A 209 -17.94 17.93 -14.36
C LEU A 209 -18.81 16.68 -14.46
N MET A 210 -18.79 16.00 -15.61
CA MET A 210 -19.52 14.75 -15.79
C MET A 210 -18.99 13.65 -14.86
N MET A 211 -17.67 13.51 -14.72
CA MET A 211 -17.06 12.56 -13.77
C MET A 211 -17.48 12.86 -12.33
N LEU A 212 -17.47 14.14 -11.93
CA LEU A 212 -17.92 14.57 -10.60
C LEU A 212 -19.40 14.24 -10.38
N PHE A 213 -20.26 14.53 -11.36
CA PHE A 213 -21.69 14.21 -11.29
C PHE A 213 -21.93 12.72 -11.11
N VAL A 214 -21.21 11.87 -11.84
CA VAL A 214 -21.35 10.41 -11.70
C VAL A 214 -20.82 9.92 -10.35
N VAL A 215 -19.71 10.46 -9.84
CA VAL A 215 -19.24 10.13 -8.48
C VAL A 215 -20.30 10.48 -7.44
N ILE A 216 -20.93 11.66 -7.54
CA ILE A 216 -22.04 12.04 -6.66
C ILE A 216 -23.21 11.06 -6.79
N ALA A 217 -23.57 10.66 -8.02
CA ALA A 217 -24.63 9.70 -8.26
C ALA A 217 -24.33 8.32 -7.65
N ILE A 218 -23.10 7.81 -7.78
CA ILE A 218 -22.65 6.58 -7.12
C ILE A 218 -22.77 6.74 -5.60
N GLY A 219 -22.40 7.90 -5.05
CA GLY A 219 -22.56 8.23 -3.63
C GLY A 219 -24.01 8.14 -3.18
N ILE A 220 -24.95 8.76 -3.91
CA ILE A 220 -26.38 8.68 -3.60
C ILE A 220 -26.86 7.23 -3.64
N VAL A 221 -26.47 6.46 -4.66
CA VAL A 221 -26.82 5.03 -4.76
C VAL A 221 -26.31 4.24 -3.56
N CYS A 222 -25.05 4.39 -3.20
CA CYS A 222 -24.43 3.60 -2.13
C CYS A 222 -24.89 4.02 -0.72
N VAL A 223 -25.19 5.30 -0.51
CA VAL A 223 -25.58 5.85 0.79
C VAL A 223 -27.08 5.72 1.03
N VAL A 224 -27.90 5.89 -0.01
CA VAL A 224 -29.37 5.97 0.14
C VAL A 224 -30.04 4.69 -0.34
N PHE A 225 -29.83 4.30 -1.60
CA PHE A 225 -30.62 3.24 -2.22
C PHE A 225 -30.11 1.83 -1.87
N LEU A 226 -28.80 1.63 -1.85
CA LEU A 226 -28.20 0.33 -1.62
C LEU A 226 -28.57 -0.23 -0.23
N PRO A 227 -28.47 0.52 0.89
CA PRO A 227 -28.88 0.03 2.21
C PRO A 227 -30.36 -0.37 2.25
N MET A 228 -31.26 0.38 1.59
CA MET A 228 -32.68 0.02 1.52
C MET A 228 -32.91 -1.34 0.85
N ILE A 229 -32.07 -1.69 -0.12
CA ILE A 229 -32.17 -2.96 -0.85
C ILE A 229 -31.51 -4.09 -0.06
N VAL A 230 -30.32 -3.86 0.53
CA VAL A 230 -29.51 -4.94 1.09
C VAL A 230 -29.78 -5.21 2.58
N ASN A 231 -30.19 -4.21 3.36
CA ASN A 231 -30.43 -4.37 4.81
C ASN A 231 -31.41 -5.51 5.13
N PRO A 232 -32.56 -5.65 4.45
CA PRO A 232 -33.51 -6.72 4.76
C PRO A 232 -32.94 -8.14 4.62
N PHE A 233 -31.85 -8.31 3.86
CA PHE A 233 -31.23 -9.62 3.62
C PHE A 233 -29.93 -9.79 4.41
N LEU A 234 -29.08 -8.76 4.44
CA LEU A 234 -27.75 -8.85 5.05
C LEU A 234 -27.78 -8.62 6.56
N ALA A 235 -28.64 -7.74 7.10
CA ALA A 235 -28.66 -7.48 8.53
C ALA A 235 -29.00 -8.74 9.36
N PRO A 236 -30.01 -9.56 8.99
CA PRO A 236 -30.25 -10.84 9.67
C PRO A 236 -29.05 -11.79 9.59
N ALA A 237 -28.39 -11.88 8.43
CA ALA A 237 -27.26 -12.77 8.20
C ALA A 237 -26.03 -12.35 9.02
N VAL A 238 -25.74 -11.05 9.07
CA VAL A 238 -24.65 -10.47 9.88
C VAL A 238 -24.92 -10.69 11.36
N LEU A 239 -26.15 -10.45 11.82
CA LEU A 239 -26.52 -10.70 13.22
C LEU A 239 -26.37 -12.19 13.59
N HIS A 240 -26.83 -13.10 12.73
CA HIS A 240 -26.66 -14.53 12.94
C HIS A 240 -25.18 -14.93 12.97
N ALA A 241 -24.36 -14.37 12.07
CA ALA A 241 -22.92 -14.59 12.08
C ALA A 241 -22.28 -14.06 13.38
N SER A 242 -22.65 -12.87 13.82
CA SER A 242 -22.20 -12.28 15.08
C SER A 242 -22.50 -13.19 16.28
N GLN A 243 -23.74 -13.67 16.38
CA GLN A 243 -24.18 -14.59 17.44
C GLN A 243 -23.44 -15.94 17.38
N THR A 244 -23.14 -16.43 16.17
CA THR A 244 -22.37 -17.68 15.97
C THR A 244 -20.91 -17.52 16.39
N LEU A 245 -20.33 -16.34 16.15
CA LEU A 245 -18.93 -16.02 16.48
C LEU A 245 -18.74 -15.67 17.97
N GLY A 246 -19.83 -15.32 18.67
CA GLY A 246 -19.81 -15.00 20.10
C GLY A 246 -18.88 -13.82 20.40
N GLY A 247 -18.08 -13.94 21.47
CA GLY A 247 -17.13 -12.89 21.87
C GLY A 247 -16.10 -12.54 20.79
N SER A 248 -15.83 -13.46 19.85
CA SER A 248 -14.93 -13.21 18.74
C SER A 248 -15.51 -12.24 17.71
N GLY A 249 -16.85 -12.21 17.57
CA GLY A 249 -17.53 -11.25 16.71
C GLY A 249 -17.34 -9.80 17.17
N ASN A 250 -17.29 -9.59 18.49
CA ASN A 250 -17.10 -8.26 19.09
C ASN A 250 -15.73 -7.66 18.74
N ILE A 251 -14.68 -8.48 18.59
CA ILE A 251 -13.33 -8.03 18.18
C ILE A 251 -13.38 -7.37 16.80
N TRP A 252 -14.28 -7.82 15.93
CA TRP A 252 -14.50 -7.29 14.60
C TRP A 252 -15.58 -6.20 14.53
N GLY A 253 -16.09 -5.76 15.68
CA GLY A 253 -17.18 -4.79 15.75
C GLY A 253 -18.49 -5.33 15.16
N LEU A 254 -18.71 -6.65 15.17
CA LEU A 254 -19.97 -7.20 14.68
C LEU A 254 -21.14 -6.79 15.59
N PRO A 255 -22.31 -6.52 14.99
CA PRO A 255 -23.48 -6.02 15.72
C PRO A 255 -24.05 -7.09 16.66
N GLY A 256 -24.48 -6.68 17.85
CA GLY A 256 -25.14 -7.56 18.83
C GLY A 256 -26.67 -7.54 18.72
N THR A 257 -27.22 -6.49 18.12
CA THR A 257 -28.67 -6.31 17.93
C THR A 257 -29.05 -6.14 16.46
N TYR A 258 -30.33 -6.33 16.14
CA TYR A 258 -30.82 -6.15 14.77
C TYR A 258 -30.69 -4.69 14.26
N PRO A 259 -31.04 -3.65 15.05
CA PRO A 259 -30.78 -2.26 14.64
C PRO A 259 -29.30 -1.97 14.40
N GLU A 260 -28.40 -2.45 15.27
CA GLU A 260 -26.95 -2.35 15.06
C GLU A 260 -26.52 -3.04 13.77
N ALA A 261 -27.16 -4.15 13.39
CA ALA A 261 -26.85 -4.85 12.16
C ALA A 261 -27.31 -4.10 10.91
N GLU A 262 -28.46 -3.43 10.96
CA GLU A 262 -28.91 -2.54 9.89
C GLU A 262 -27.95 -1.35 9.73
N ASP A 263 -27.52 -0.75 10.84
CA ASP A 263 -26.54 0.33 10.86
C ASP A 263 -25.18 -0.14 10.31
N PHE A 264 -24.71 -1.31 10.74
CA PHE A 264 -23.47 -1.91 10.26
C PHE A 264 -23.50 -2.15 8.76
N VAL A 265 -24.56 -2.77 8.22
CA VAL A 265 -24.69 -2.99 6.76
C VAL A 265 -24.78 -1.68 6.00
N ALA A 266 -25.50 -0.68 6.53
CA ALA A 266 -25.51 0.65 5.94
C ALA A 266 -24.12 1.30 5.94
N CYS A 267 -23.31 1.10 6.98
CA CYS A 267 -21.90 1.52 7.02
C CYS A 267 -21.08 0.83 5.92
N LEU A 268 -21.18 -0.48 5.76
CA LEU A 268 -20.48 -1.21 4.69
C LEU A 268 -20.85 -0.67 3.29
N CYS A 269 -22.13 -0.36 3.06
CA CYS A 269 -22.58 0.23 1.80
C CYS A 269 -21.97 1.62 1.58
N ARG A 270 -21.85 2.44 2.64
CA ARG A 270 -21.18 3.74 2.58
C ARG A 270 -19.69 3.61 2.29
N TYR A 271 -19.00 2.57 2.76
CA TYR A 271 -17.59 2.38 2.40
C TYR A 271 -17.40 1.81 0.99
N ALA A 272 -18.34 0.97 0.52
CA ALA A 272 -18.34 0.49 -0.85
C ALA A 272 -18.39 1.62 -1.89
N PHE A 273 -18.98 2.78 -1.55
CA PHE A 273 -18.94 3.98 -2.37
C PHE A 273 -17.52 4.36 -2.80
N LEU A 274 -16.55 4.37 -1.87
CA LEU A 274 -15.20 4.82 -2.20
C LEU A 274 -14.55 3.88 -3.22
N THR A 275 -14.64 2.57 -2.98
CA THR A 275 -14.17 1.54 -3.91
C THR A 275 -14.82 1.66 -5.30
N LEU A 276 -16.15 1.78 -5.35
CA LEU A 276 -16.88 1.90 -6.61
C LEU A 276 -16.56 3.20 -7.36
N SER A 277 -16.41 4.31 -6.63
CA SER A 277 -16.03 5.60 -7.20
C SER A 277 -14.61 5.57 -7.79
N ASN A 278 -13.66 4.91 -7.12
CA ASN A 278 -12.29 4.75 -7.62
C ASN A 278 -12.25 3.87 -8.89
N LEU A 279 -12.99 2.76 -8.93
CA LEU A 279 -13.12 1.93 -10.12
C LEU A 279 -13.78 2.69 -11.29
N PHE A 280 -14.81 3.48 -11.00
CA PHE A 280 -15.44 4.34 -11.99
C PHE A 280 -14.47 5.40 -12.53
N LEU A 281 -13.77 6.13 -11.65
CA LEU A 281 -12.81 7.17 -12.04
C LEU A 281 -11.69 6.60 -12.91
N MET A 282 -11.16 5.43 -12.56
CA MET A 282 -10.20 4.71 -13.41
C MET A 282 -10.76 4.49 -14.82
N ARG A 283 -11.97 3.94 -14.94
CA ARG A 283 -12.58 3.64 -16.24
C ARG A 283 -12.94 4.89 -17.03
N ALA A 284 -13.45 5.91 -16.35
CA ALA A 284 -13.87 7.18 -16.93
C ALA A 284 -12.66 7.96 -17.46
N ILE A 285 -11.62 8.16 -16.65
CA ILE A 285 -10.37 8.80 -17.08
C ILE A 285 -9.76 8.04 -18.26
N ARG A 286 -9.77 6.70 -18.21
CA ARG A 286 -9.27 5.87 -19.32
C ARG A 286 -10.03 6.06 -20.64
N SER A 287 -11.30 6.46 -20.58
CA SER A 287 -12.11 6.82 -21.76
C SER A 287 -11.93 8.27 -22.21
N THR A 288 -11.23 9.08 -21.43
CA THR A 288 -10.90 10.47 -21.79
C THR A 288 -9.53 10.57 -22.47
N ASN A 289 -9.20 11.80 -22.87
CA ASN A 289 -7.92 12.16 -23.46
C ASN A 289 -6.81 12.42 -22.41
N ILE A 290 -7.01 12.00 -21.15
CA ILE A 290 -6.03 12.16 -20.06
C ILE A 290 -5.06 10.98 -20.06
N LYS A 291 -3.75 11.25 -19.88
CA LYS A 291 -2.74 10.18 -19.76
C LYS A 291 -3.11 9.23 -18.60
N PRO A 292 -3.13 7.89 -18.80
CA PRO A 292 -3.48 6.94 -17.75
C PRO A 292 -2.64 7.04 -16.46
N SER A 293 -1.39 7.52 -16.55
CA SER A 293 -0.52 7.73 -15.40
C SER A 293 -1.02 8.80 -14.41
N PHE A 294 -2.05 9.58 -14.76
CA PHE A 294 -2.76 10.46 -13.82
C PHE A 294 -3.82 9.75 -12.97
N ILE A 295 -4.26 8.54 -13.35
CA ILE A 295 -5.32 7.83 -12.63
C ILE A 295 -4.96 7.63 -11.15
N PRO A 296 -3.74 7.18 -10.77
CA PRO A 296 -3.39 7.05 -9.35
C PRO A 296 -3.51 8.36 -8.56
N TRP A 297 -3.16 9.50 -9.15
CA TRP A 297 -3.30 10.81 -8.49
C TRP A 297 -4.75 11.14 -8.18
N VAL A 298 -5.64 10.92 -9.15
CA VAL A 298 -7.07 11.18 -8.97
C VAL A 298 -7.67 10.23 -7.94
N MET A 299 -7.27 8.95 -7.96
CA MET A 299 -7.71 7.97 -6.95
C MET A 299 -7.23 8.35 -5.55
N MET A 300 -5.95 8.74 -5.38
CA MET A 300 -5.43 9.20 -4.08
C MET A 300 -6.17 10.43 -3.57
N ALA A 301 -6.42 11.42 -4.44
CA ALA A 301 -7.17 12.61 -4.07
C ALA A 301 -8.62 12.28 -3.68
N ASN A 302 -9.29 11.42 -4.45
CA ASN A 302 -10.65 10.96 -4.15
C ASN A 302 -10.70 10.21 -2.81
N SER A 303 -9.77 9.29 -2.57
CA SER A 303 -9.63 8.60 -1.28
C SER A 303 -9.41 9.60 -0.16
N ALA A 304 -8.41 10.48 -0.24
CA ALA A 304 -8.07 11.42 0.84
C ALA A 304 -9.23 12.38 1.19
N VAL A 305 -9.94 12.89 0.18
CA VAL A 305 -11.09 13.80 0.39
C VAL A 305 -12.24 13.08 1.08
N ASN A 306 -12.65 11.91 0.57
CA ASN A 306 -13.75 11.15 1.15
C ASN A 306 -13.39 10.66 2.56
N ARG A 307 -12.18 10.15 2.74
CA ARG A 307 -11.67 9.66 4.02
C ARG A 307 -11.48 10.78 5.05
N SER A 308 -11.21 12.00 4.61
CA SER A 308 -11.26 13.17 5.50
C SER A 308 -12.70 13.51 5.90
N GLY A 309 -13.60 13.60 4.92
CA GLY A 309 -14.97 14.10 5.10
C GLY A 309 -15.89 13.17 5.88
N PHE A 310 -15.82 11.86 5.64
CA PHE A 310 -16.75 10.89 6.22
C PHE A 310 -16.22 10.29 7.53
N TYR A 311 -17.13 10.04 8.47
CA TYR A 311 -16.82 9.24 9.66
C TYR A 311 -16.50 7.80 9.25
N ARG A 312 -15.62 7.16 10.02
CA ARG A 312 -15.10 5.83 9.70
C ARG A 312 -15.08 5.00 10.96
N GLY A 313 -15.82 3.91 10.97
CA GLY A 313 -15.78 2.90 12.01
C GLY A 313 -14.66 1.88 11.75
N PRO A 314 -14.39 0.97 12.71
CA PRO A 314 -13.46 -0.14 12.51
C PRO A 314 -13.80 -1.00 11.28
N GLU A 315 -15.07 -1.04 10.90
CA GLU A 315 -15.59 -1.76 9.74
C GLU A 315 -15.23 -1.12 8.37
N GLU A 316 -14.65 0.09 8.35
CA GLU A 316 -14.04 0.68 7.15
C GLU A 316 -12.75 -0.05 6.76
N ARG A 317 -12.01 -0.59 7.74
CA ARG A 317 -10.66 -1.11 7.53
C ARG A 317 -10.56 -2.08 6.35
N PRO A 318 -11.45 -3.07 6.17
CA PRO A 318 -11.35 -3.98 5.04
C PRO A 318 -11.52 -3.29 3.67
N PHE A 319 -12.34 -2.24 3.57
CA PHE A 319 -12.53 -1.46 2.34
C PHE A 319 -11.33 -0.57 2.07
N HIS A 320 -10.78 0.04 3.12
CA HIS A 320 -9.58 0.85 2.99
C HIS A 320 -8.40 0.03 2.41
N LEU A 321 -8.16 -1.18 2.94
CA LEU A 321 -7.11 -2.06 2.41
C LEU A 321 -7.41 -2.52 0.99
N LEU A 322 -8.69 -2.80 0.67
CA LEU A 322 -9.11 -3.11 -0.70
C LEU A 322 -8.78 -1.96 -1.66
N ASP A 323 -9.08 -0.71 -1.27
CA ASP A 323 -8.81 0.49 -2.06
C ASP A 323 -7.32 0.73 -2.28
N LEU A 324 -6.48 0.50 -1.26
CA LEU A 324 -5.02 0.56 -1.40
C LEU A 324 -4.49 -0.53 -2.34
N MET A 325 -5.07 -1.73 -2.27
CA MET A 325 -4.70 -2.80 -3.19
C MET A 325 -5.08 -2.44 -4.63
N ILE A 326 -6.27 -1.86 -4.86
CA ILE A 326 -6.67 -1.33 -6.18
C ILE A 326 -5.69 -0.23 -6.62
N LEU A 327 -5.40 0.76 -5.77
CA LEU A 327 -4.48 1.85 -6.07
C LEU A 327 -3.10 1.34 -6.51
N SER A 328 -2.55 0.35 -5.81
CA SER A 328 -1.25 -0.22 -6.15
C SER A 328 -1.27 -1.04 -7.44
N MET A 329 -2.34 -1.80 -7.72
CA MET A 329 -2.53 -2.50 -8.98
C MET A 329 -2.61 -1.52 -10.16
N VAL A 330 -3.37 -0.44 -10.00
CA VAL A 330 -3.51 0.62 -11.01
C VAL A 330 -2.19 1.38 -11.21
N SER A 331 -1.49 1.70 -10.13
CA SER A 331 -0.17 2.36 -10.18
C SER A 331 0.89 1.47 -10.86
N PHE A 332 0.83 0.16 -10.66
CA PHE A 332 1.67 -0.79 -11.38
C PHE A 332 1.33 -0.86 -12.88
N ALA A 333 0.05 -0.85 -13.21
CA ALA A 333 -0.41 -0.99 -14.60
C ALA A 333 -0.12 0.27 -15.44
N TYR A 334 -0.45 1.45 -14.90
CA TYR A 334 -0.40 2.72 -15.63
C TYR A 334 0.79 3.62 -15.27
N GLY A 335 1.53 3.29 -14.20
CA GLY A 335 2.53 4.19 -13.65
C GLY A 335 1.92 5.35 -12.87
N VAL A 336 2.78 6.17 -12.29
CA VAL A 336 2.40 7.38 -11.54
C VAL A 336 3.07 8.57 -12.21
N ARG A 337 2.27 9.51 -12.74
CA ARG A 337 2.79 10.67 -13.47
C ARG A 337 3.71 11.50 -12.58
N TYR A 338 4.87 11.93 -13.07
CA TYR A 338 5.84 12.75 -12.32
C TYR A 338 6.44 12.09 -11.07
N ARG A 339 6.33 10.76 -10.91
CA ARG A 339 6.84 10.07 -9.71
C ARG A 339 8.32 10.37 -9.46
N LYS A 340 9.13 10.45 -10.52
CA LYS A 340 10.58 10.69 -10.40
C LYS A 340 10.86 12.03 -9.74
N ILE A 341 10.24 13.08 -10.26
CA ILE A 341 10.34 14.45 -9.74
C ILE A 341 9.91 14.49 -8.28
N VAL A 342 8.69 14.01 -7.99
CA VAL A 342 8.14 14.01 -6.62
C VAL A 342 9.04 13.22 -5.67
N GLY A 343 9.51 12.05 -6.09
CA GLY A 343 10.40 11.26 -5.25
C GLY A 343 11.82 11.82 -5.12
N ASP A 344 12.30 12.63 -6.07
CA ASP A 344 13.57 13.35 -5.92
C ASP A 344 13.43 14.41 -4.82
N TYR A 345 12.27 15.08 -4.75
CA TYR A 345 11.94 15.96 -3.62
C TYR A 345 11.86 15.19 -2.30
N PHE A 346 11.21 14.03 -2.26
CA PHE A 346 11.19 13.20 -1.04
C PHE A 346 12.59 12.77 -0.60
N CYS A 347 13.45 12.33 -1.52
CA CYS A 347 14.82 11.91 -1.19
C CYS A 347 15.68 13.09 -0.74
N ARG A 348 15.60 14.23 -1.44
CA ARG A 348 16.42 15.42 -1.17
C ARG A 348 15.98 16.15 0.10
N TYR A 349 14.67 16.19 0.37
CA TYR A 349 14.08 16.96 1.45
C TYR A 349 13.31 16.07 2.44
N TRP A 350 13.81 14.85 2.68
CA TRP A 350 13.16 13.86 3.55
C TRP A 350 12.83 14.41 4.95
N PHE A 351 13.66 15.31 5.48
CA PHE A 351 13.45 15.96 6.78
C PHE A 351 12.15 16.79 6.83
N LEU A 352 11.69 17.34 5.69
CA LEU A 352 10.41 18.05 5.62
C LEU A 352 9.22 17.12 5.87
N VAL A 353 9.33 15.83 5.55
CA VAL A 353 8.29 14.83 5.86
C VAL A 353 8.17 14.66 7.38
N PHE A 354 9.30 14.56 8.09
CA PHE A 354 9.30 14.49 9.56
C PHE A 354 8.77 15.77 10.20
N ILE A 355 9.12 16.94 9.67
CA ILE A 355 8.56 18.22 10.13
C ILE A 355 7.05 18.24 9.89
N ALA A 356 6.58 17.83 8.70
CA ALA A 356 5.16 17.76 8.41
C ALA A 356 4.44 16.85 9.42
N PHE A 357 4.99 15.66 9.70
CA PHE A 357 4.43 14.73 10.68
C PHE A 357 4.39 15.31 12.10
N ALA A 358 5.45 16.01 12.52
CA ALA A 358 5.47 16.68 13.82
C ALA A 358 4.42 17.81 13.92
N LEU A 359 4.10 18.47 12.80
CA LEU A 359 3.07 19.53 12.75
C LEU A 359 1.65 18.99 12.65
N THR A 360 1.46 17.86 11.96
CA THR A 360 0.13 17.27 11.75
C THR A 360 -0.27 16.36 12.90
N TRP A 361 0.65 15.58 13.47
CA TRP A 361 0.34 14.63 14.55
C TRP A 361 0.06 15.36 15.87
N PRO A 362 -1.08 15.09 16.55
CA PRO A 362 -1.34 15.66 17.86
C PRO A 362 -0.43 14.98 18.89
N PRO A 363 0.40 15.71 19.66
CA PRO A 363 1.30 15.11 20.65
C PRO A 363 0.59 14.31 21.75
N SER A 364 -0.69 14.59 21.99
CA SER A 364 -1.50 13.93 23.02
C SER A 364 -2.33 12.75 22.47
N LEU A 365 -2.11 12.32 21.24
CA LEU A 365 -2.87 11.21 20.66
C LEU A 365 -2.13 9.89 20.89
N ASP A 366 -2.62 9.12 21.84
CA ASP A 366 -2.12 7.82 22.31
C ASP A 366 -3.14 6.70 22.02
N VAL A 367 -3.79 6.77 20.86
CA VAL A 367 -4.85 5.82 20.50
C VAL A 367 -4.74 5.37 19.05
N ARG A 368 -5.09 4.11 18.84
CA ARG A 368 -5.27 3.53 17.51
C ARG A 368 -6.48 4.11 16.80
N LEU A 369 -6.29 5.01 15.83
CA LEU A 369 -7.43 5.61 15.11
C LEU A 369 -8.18 4.61 14.22
N ASP A 370 -7.53 3.51 13.84
CA ASP A 370 -8.16 2.41 13.09
C ASP A 370 -9.01 1.49 13.96
N VAL A 371 -8.84 1.51 15.29
CA VAL A 371 -9.61 0.73 16.28
C VAL A 371 -10.61 1.62 17.03
N HIS A 372 -10.17 2.83 17.37
CA HIS A 372 -10.91 3.85 18.11
C HIS A 372 -11.02 5.11 17.24
N PRO A 373 -11.89 5.09 16.24
CA PRO A 373 -12.03 6.19 15.32
C PRO A 373 -12.56 7.45 15.99
N THR A 374 -12.25 8.59 15.38
CA THR A 374 -12.65 9.90 15.89
C THR A 374 -13.73 10.56 15.03
N HIS A 375 -14.71 11.17 15.70
CA HIS A 375 -15.68 12.05 15.04
C HIS A 375 -15.09 13.43 14.72
N ASN A 376 -13.92 13.78 15.26
CA ASN A 376 -13.29 15.06 15.04
C ASN A 376 -12.72 15.15 13.60
N LEU A 377 -13.37 15.98 12.77
CA LEU A 377 -13.00 16.18 11.37
C LEU A 377 -11.53 16.61 11.20
N VAL A 378 -11.05 17.54 12.04
CA VAL A 378 -9.68 18.05 11.96
C VAL A 378 -8.68 16.95 12.24
N LEU A 379 -8.94 16.11 13.24
CA LEU A 379 -8.07 15.00 13.58
C LEU A 379 -8.04 13.93 12.48
N ARG A 380 -9.20 13.60 11.90
CA ARG A 380 -9.27 12.69 10.75
C ARG A 380 -8.50 13.21 9.55
N SER A 381 -8.68 14.48 9.20
CA SER A 381 -7.96 15.10 8.08
C SER A 381 -6.46 15.09 8.30
N LYS A 382 -5.99 15.36 9.52
CA LYS A 382 -4.56 15.29 9.86
C LYS A 382 -3.99 13.88 9.67
N ALA A 383 -4.67 12.86 10.17
CA ALA A 383 -4.27 11.46 9.99
C ALA A 383 -4.25 11.07 8.50
N GLU A 384 -5.30 11.42 7.75
CA GLU A 384 -5.39 11.09 6.33
C GLU A 384 -4.30 11.79 5.49
N ILE A 385 -3.96 13.04 5.82
CA ILE A 385 -2.85 13.75 5.16
C ILE A 385 -1.54 13.01 5.39
N MET A 386 -1.26 12.55 6.62
CA MET A 386 -0.05 11.80 6.94
C MET A 386 0.01 10.47 6.18
N GLU A 387 -1.08 9.71 6.21
CA GLU A 387 -1.19 8.46 5.46
C GLU A 387 -0.96 8.68 3.95
N THR A 388 -1.59 9.72 3.39
CA THR A 388 -1.43 10.10 1.98
C THR A 388 0.03 10.46 1.66
N VAL A 389 0.71 11.20 2.53
CA VAL A 389 2.14 11.53 2.37
C VAL A 389 3.00 10.26 2.42
N CYS A 390 2.72 9.31 3.33
CA CYS A 390 3.41 8.02 3.38
C CYS A 390 3.21 7.21 2.09
N ILE A 391 1.98 7.14 1.57
CA ILE A 391 1.67 6.44 0.33
C ILE A 391 2.39 7.09 -0.85
N LEU A 392 2.37 8.42 -0.93
CA LEU A 392 3.07 9.19 -1.97
C LEU A 392 4.58 9.01 -1.92
N ALA A 393 5.17 9.09 -0.73
CA ALA A 393 6.60 8.85 -0.53
C ALA A 393 6.98 7.46 -1.04
N TRP A 394 6.19 6.44 -0.71
CA TRP A 394 6.48 5.08 -1.12
C TRP A 394 6.30 4.85 -2.63
N LEU A 395 5.16 5.26 -3.20
CA LEU A 395 4.89 5.10 -4.65
C LEU A 395 5.86 5.90 -5.51
N CYS A 396 6.35 7.04 -5.03
CA CYS A 396 7.24 7.90 -5.80
C CYS A 396 8.72 7.62 -5.56
N ALA A 397 9.16 7.22 -4.36
CA ALA A 397 10.57 7.21 -3.97
C ALA A 397 11.11 5.89 -3.41
N SER A 398 10.27 4.87 -3.18
CA SER A 398 10.72 3.63 -2.53
C SER A 398 11.87 2.92 -3.24
N ASP A 399 11.93 2.98 -4.58
CA ASP A 399 13.02 2.42 -5.39
C ASP A 399 14.39 3.08 -5.14
N ARG A 400 14.41 4.28 -4.56
CA ARG A 400 15.60 5.05 -4.19
C ARG A 400 15.92 5.02 -2.70
N PHE A 401 14.95 4.70 -1.85
CA PHE A 401 15.18 4.55 -0.40
C PHE A 401 16.03 3.32 -0.09
N PHE A 402 15.95 2.28 -0.93
CA PHE A 402 16.59 1.00 -0.66
C PHE A 402 17.69 0.70 -1.69
N PRO A 403 18.98 0.73 -1.28
CA PRO A 403 20.10 0.41 -2.16
C PRO A 403 19.98 -1.03 -2.68
N ARG A 404 20.35 -1.23 -3.96
CA ARG A 404 20.29 -2.56 -4.61
C ARG A 404 21.34 -3.51 -4.03
N GLU A 405 22.40 -2.92 -3.51
CA GLU A 405 23.57 -3.52 -2.87
C GLU A 405 23.17 -4.49 -1.74
N ILE A 406 22.05 -4.22 -1.04
CA ILE A 406 21.48 -5.08 0.00
C ILE A 406 21.35 -6.55 -0.45
N PHE A 407 20.89 -6.77 -1.69
CA PHE A 407 20.67 -8.12 -2.21
C PHE A 407 21.73 -8.57 -3.23
N THR A 408 22.48 -7.66 -3.84
CA THR A 408 23.55 -7.99 -4.78
C THR A 408 24.90 -8.21 -4.09
N GLU A 409 25.37 -7.20 -3.35
CA GLU A 409 26.70 -7.17 -2.75
C GLU A 409 26.68 -7.79 -1.35
N ASP A 410 25.75 -7.37 -0.50
CA ASP A 410 25.62 -7.84 0.88
C ASP A 410 24.97 -9.23 0.97
N ARG A 411 24.36 -9.69 -0.13
CA ARG A 411 23.71 -11.01 -0.27
C ARG A 411 22.68 -11.29 0.84
N LEU A 412 21.97 -10.26 1.30
CA LEU A 412 20.97 -10.37 2.37
C LEU A 412 19.64 -10.98 1.92
N GLY A 413 19.64 -11.76 0.82
CA GLY A 413 18.43 -12.38 0.25
C GLY A 413 17.70 -13.31 1.22
N PHE A 414 18.44 -13.89 2.19
CA PHE A 414 17.88 -14.72 3.25
C PHE A 414 16.92 -13.96 4.19
N LEU A 415 16.98 -12.63 4.24
CA LEU A 415 16.05 -11.83 5.04
C LEU A 415 14.61 -11.96 4.56
N ASN A 416 14.39 -12.27 3.28
CA ASN A 416 13.05 -12.54 2.76
C ASN A 416 12.46 -13.84 3.34
N ASP A 417 13.29 -14.88 3.43
CA ASP A 417 12.90 -16.18 3.99
C ASP A 417 12.74 -16.05 5.52
N TRP A 418 13.61 -15.27 6.18
CA TRP A 418 13.47 -14.93 7.59
C TRP A 418 12.18 -14.14 7.88
N ALA A 419 11.84 -13.13 7.08
CA ALA A 419 10.60 -12.38 7.27
C ALA A 419 9.36 -13.28 7.10
N LEU A 420 9.38 -14.21 6.14
CA LEU A 420 8.30 -15.20 6.03
C LEU A 420 8.20 -16.08 7.28
N LEU A 421 9.33 -16.58 7.78
CA LEU A 421 9.35 -17.35 9.04
C LEU A 421 8.84 -16.52 10.21
N LEU A 422 9.32 -15.29 10.35
CA LEU A 422 8.90 -14.33 11.37
C LEU A 422 7.38 -14.13 11.33
N PHE A 423 6.81 -13.86 10.15
CA PHE A 423 5.36 -13.73 9.98
C PHE A 423 4.60 -14.96 10.48
N LEU A 424 5.08 -16.17 10.15
CA LEU A 424 4.40 -17.42 10.50
C LEU A 424 4.45 -17.76 11.99
N VAL A 425 5.52 -17.38 12.69
CA VAL A 425 5.81 -17.90 14.04
C VAL A 425 5.84 -16.86 15.16
N HIS A 426 5.90 -15.55 14.86
CA HIS A 426 6.14 -14.52 15.88
C HIS A 426 5.15 -14.58 17.04
N LYS A 427 3.84 -14.71 16.79
CA LYS A 427 2.86 -14.74 17.89
C LYS A 427 3.08 -15.93 18.82
N ALA A 428 3.29 -17.13 18.27
CA ALA A 428 3.62 -18.32 19.04
C ALA A 428 4.88 -18.11 19.90
N VAL A 429 5.93 -17.53 19.32
CA VAL A 429 7.20 -17.27 20.02
C VAL A 429 7.02 -16.22 21.13
N HIS A 430 6.28 -15.14 20.89
CA HIS A 430 5.96 -14.15 21.92
C HIS A 430 5.18 -14.75 23.09
N MET A 431 4.20 -15.63 22.81
CA MET A 431 3.44 -16.32 23.85
C MET A 431 4.30 -17.27 24.69
N ILE A 432 5.21 -18.03 24.05
CA ILE A 432 6.00 -19.06 24.74
C ILE A 432 7.13 -18.45 25.58
N PHE A 433 7.87 -17.48 25.04
CA PHE A 433 9.12 -17.01 25.65
C PHE A 433 8.98 -15.69 26.41
N GLY A 434 7.94 -14.88 26.12
CA GLY A 434 7.79 -13.54 26.67
C GLY A 434 8.91 -12.57 26.24
N LEU A 435 8.74 -11.28 26.56
CA LEU A 435 9.76 -10.26 26.30
C LEU A 435 10.83 -10.25 27.43
N PRO A 436 12.13 -10.05 27.11
CA PRO A 436 12.72 -9.88 25.78
C PRO A 436 13.14 -11.21 25.11
N LEU A 437 12.97 -12.36 25.77
CA LEU A 437 13.48 -13.67 25.31
C LEU A 437 12.95 -14.08 23.93
N SER A 438 11.71 -13.75 23.61
CA SER A 438 11.11 -14.00 22.30
C SER A 438 11.94 -13.41 21.15
N TRP A 439 12.53 -12.22 21.33
CA TRP A 439 13.32 -11.58 20.27
C TRP A 439 14.64 -12.29 19.99
N PHE A 440 15.28 -12.86 21.02
CA PHE A 440 16.46 -13.69 20.81
C PHE A 440 16.13 -14.92 19.96
N VAL A 441 14.95 -15.52 20.16
CA VAL A 441 14.48 -16.65 19.34
C VAL A 441 14.18 -16.19 17.91
N LEU A 442 13.46 -15.09 17.73
CA LEU A 442 13.08 -14.58 16.40
C LEU A 442 14.28 -14.13 15.57
N ILE A 443 15.25 -13.42 16.18
CA ILE A 443 16.51 -13.05 15.53
C ILE A 443 17.36 -14.31 15.30
N GLY A 444 17.32 -15.27 16.22
CA GLY A 444 17.97 -16.58 16.09
C GLY A 444 17.50 -17.43 14.91
N LEU A 445 16.38 -17.08 14.26
CA LEU A 445 15.93 -17.71 13.00
C LEU A 445 16.70 -17.22 11.76
N MET A 446 17.40 -16.09 11.84
CA MET A 446 18.14 -15.52 10.70
C MET A 446 19.24 -16.46 10.17
N PRO A 447 20.12 -17.06 11.01
CA PRO A 447 21.11 -18.02 10.53
C PRO A 447 20.50 -19.25 9.86
N VAL A 448 19.32 -19.69 10.32
CA VAL A 448 18.60 -20.83 9.72
C VAL A 448 18.19 -20.48 8.29
N ALA A 449 17.54 -19.33 8.09
CA ALA A 449 17.17 -18.83 6.77
C ALA A 449 18.41 -18.68 5.85
N TRP A 450 19.52 -18.18 6.39
CA TRP A 450 20.77 -18.04 5.65
C TRP A 450 21.34 -19.38 5.17
N VAL A 451 21.38 -20.41 6.03
CA VAL A 451 21.86 -21.75 5.66
C VAL A 451 20.99 -22.37 4.57
N PHE A 452 19.66 -22.27 4.69
CA PHE A 452 18.74 -22.80 3.67
C PHE A 452 18.96 -22.13 2.31
N ARG A 453 19.04 -20.79 2.29
CA ARG A 453 19.21 -20.02 1.06
C ARG A 453 20.54 -20.30 0.37
N ARG A 454 21.62 -20.48 1.14
CA ARG A 454 22.95 -20.78 0.59
C ARG A 454 22.97 -22.09 -0.19
N ARG A 455 22.22 -23.11 0.26
CA ARG A 455 22.11 -24.42 -0.41
C ARG A 455 21.38 -24.36 -1.74
N GLU A 456 20.45 -23.42 -1.93
CA GLU A 456 19.75 -23.25 -3.21
C GLU A 456 20.61 -22.53 -4.27
N THR A 457 21.61 -21.78 -3.83
CA THR A 457 22.50 -21.01 -4.71
C THR A 457 23.78 -21.73 -5.11
N GLN A 458 24.06 -22.88 -4.47
CA GLN A 458 25.15 -23.80 -4.82
C GLN A 458 24.60 -24.90 -5.69
#